data_AF-A0A132AEI8-F1
#
_entry.id   AF-A0A132AEI8-F1
#
_cell.length_a   1.000
_cell.length_b   1.000
_cell.length_c   1.000
_cell.angle_alpha   90.00
_cell.angle_beta   90.00
_cell.angle_gamma   90.00
#
_symmetry.space_group_name_H-M   'P 1'
#
loop_
_entity.id
_entity.type
_entity.pdbx_description
1 polymer ?
#
loop_
_entity_poly.entity_id
_entity_poly.type
_entity_poly.pdbx_seq_one_letter_code
_entity_poly.pdbx_strand_id
1 'polypeptide(L)'
;MNYLCKSIHDSINSMTLEDEIRQISTLINDYIRIVSSGQDFESRLSFYIESRANFTNLDKVTSFIVNQVDLLGMDTHKLVNGHHTKKTISFVNACIAFSYITIPSIYDIVTRLQLYLSSSYVALVNGCLPQTDAFLKLSIKQLRHLPRTYENSDGKIVSNEEFLFAYTSQLLSFLVVVPDNPEHGVLYLFKGLYNALKEFEFETNSNFKILIWMNLSKYLLTCGQESYPYHIIRVDSNDSLYAQDEELIKDLSIYFDIIFNEMLDMFKKSHHQFIHEMSHVVNQLWNWCCKIMKKQNFSSLSTTMIGISQRLEKVLTINHQPSESDSMS
;
A
#
# COMPACT_ATOMS: atom_id res chain seq x y z
N MET A 1 -0.45 10.00 37.84
CA MET A 1 -0.74 10.62 36.53
C MET A 1 -1.53 9.68 35.62
N ASN A 2 -1.19 8.38 35.53
CA ASN A 2 -1.99 7.39 34.78
C ASN A 2 -3.47 7.34 35.23
N TYR A 3 -3.72 7.45 36.54
CA TYR A 3 -5.07 7.57 37.10
C TYR A 3 -5.90 8.73 36.53
N LEU A 4 -5.30 9.88 36.24
CA LEU A 4 -6.04 11.04 35.73
C LEU A 4 -6.52 10.79 34.29
N CYS A 5 -5.62 10.32 33.41
CA CYS A 5 -5.99 9.97 32.04
C CYS A 5 -6.99 8.82 32.00
N LYS A 6 -6.86 7.85 32.91
CA LYS A 6 -7.83 6.76 33.07
C LYS A 6 -9.19 7.28 33.53
N SER A 7 -9.26 8.17 34.52
CA SER A 7 -10.52 8.79 34.94
C SER A 7 -11.17 9.62 33.84
N ILE A 8 -10.37 10.32 33.02
CA ILE A 8 -10.89 11.06 31.85
C ILE A 8 -11.43 10.09 30.80
N HIS A 9 -10.70 9.01 30.49
CA HIS A 9 -11.18 7.96 29.59
C HIS A 9 -12.48 7.32 30.10
N ASP A 10 -12.54 6.97 31.39
CA ASP A 10 -13.69 6.32 32.02
C ASP A 10 -14.92 7.24 32.10
N SER A 11 -14.76 8.55 31.86
CA SER A 11 -15.87 9.49 31.76
C SER A 11 -16.58 9.47 30.40
N ILE A 12 -15.96 8.86 29.38
CA ILE A 12 -16.54 8.73 28.04
C ILE A 12 -17.71 7.75 28.10
N ASN A 13 -18.87 8.17 27.57
CA ASN A 13 -20.07 7.36 27.51
C ASN A 13 -20.78 7.53 26.15
N SER A 14 -21.91 6.84 25.96
CA SER A 14 -22.65 6.84 24.69
C SER A 14 -23.22 8.19 24.27
N MET A 15 -23.17 9.21 25.13
CA MET A 15 -23.62 10.58 24.83
C MET A 15 -22.45 11.55 24.59
N THR A 16 -21.19 11.10 24.74
CA THR A 16 -20.02 11.94 24.48
C THR A 16 -19.93 12.23 22.98
N LEU A 17 -19.77 13.51 22.63
CA LEU A 17 -19.68 13.92 21.23
C LEU A 17 -18.36 13.47 20.61
N GLU A 18 -18.35 13.17 19.31
CA GLU A 18 -17.13 12.73 18.61
C GLU A 18 -15.98 13.73 18.73
N ASP A 19 -16.28 15.04 18.71
CA ASP A 19 -15.28 16.09 18.90
C ASP A 19 -14.66 16.07 20.30
N GLU A 20 -15.44 15.76 21.34
CA GLU A 20 -14.96 15.62 22.70
C GLU A 20 -14.06 14.37 22.82
N ILE A 21 -14.49 13.24 22.24
CA ILE A 21 -13.69 12.01 22.14
C ILE A 21 -12.35 12.32 21.46
N ARG A 22 -12.36 13.12 20.38
CA ARG A 22 -11.16 13.53 19.64
C ARG A 22 -10.23 14.40 20.50
N GLN A 23 -10.78 15.33 21.28
CA GLN A 23 -10.00 16.18 22.17
C GLN A 23 -9.37 15.37 23.31
N ILE A 24 -10.16 14.52 23.97
CA ILE A 24 -9.68 13.61 25.03
C ILE A 24 -8.56 12.71 24.51
N SER A 25 -8.77 12.10 23.34
CA SER A 25 -7.75 11.25 22.71
C SER A 25 -6.45 12.01 22.43
N THR A 26 -6.54 13.29 22.08
CA THR A 26 -5.36 14.14 21.83
C THR A 26 -4.60 14.40 23.13
N LEU A 27 -5.30 14.76 24.21
CA LEU A 27 -4.70 14.95 25.53
C LEU A 27 -4.03 13.68 26.06
N ILE A 28 -4.68 12.53 25.86
CA ILE A 28 -4.10 11.22 26.24
C ILE A 28 -2.83 10.94 25.42
N ASN A 29 -2.84 11.21 24.12
CA ASN A 29 -1.65 11.03 23.27
C ASN A 29 -0.48 11.94 23.71
N ASP A 30 -0.77 13.19 24.05
CA ASP A 30 0.25 14.13 24.56
C ASP A 30 0.83 13.65 25.90
N TYR A 31 -0.02 13.16 26.80
CA TYR A 31 0.41 12.53 28.05
C TYR A 31 1.32 11.31 27.80
N ILE A 32 0.90 10.37 26.95
CA ILE A 32 1.68 9.18 26.60
C ILE A 32 3.05 9.58 26.04
N ARG A 33 3.08 10.61 25.19
CA ARG A 33 4.33 11.13 24.60
C ARG A 33 5.26 11.70 25.67
N ILE A 34 4.75 12.51 26.59
CA ILE A 34 5.55 13.11 27.66
C ILE A 34 6.12 12.04 28.60
N VAL A 35 5.29 11.09 29.05
CA VAL A 35 5.73 10.06 30.03
C VAL A 35 6.72 9.08 29.42
N SER A 36 6.56 8.74 28.14
CA SER A 36 7.51 7.86 27.45
C SER A 36 8.84 8.56 27.11
N SER A 37 8.89 9.90 27.12
CA SER A 37 10.12 10.66 26.90
C SER A 37 11.06 10.56 28.10
N GLY A 38 12.17 9.84 27.94
CA GLY A 38 13.19 9.63 28.98
C GLY A 38 13.29 8.21 29.53
N GLN A 39 12.40 7.31 29.12
CA GLN A 39 12.48 5.88 29.43
C GLN A 39 13.37 5.13 28.42
N ASP A 40 13.98 4.03 28.85
CA ASP A 40 14.67 3.11 27.95
C ASP A 40 13.67 2.33 27.07
N PHE A 41 14.17 1.66 26.03
CA PHE A 41 13.35 0.96 25.04
C PHE A 41 12.40 -0.08 25.65
N GLU A 42 12.86 -0.90 26.60
CA GLU A 42 12.05 -1.96 27.19
C GLU A 42 10.96 -1.35 28.07
N SER A 43 11.32 -0.37 28.91
CA SER A 43 10.37 0.37 29.74
C SER A 43 9.29 1.08 28.90
N ARG A 44 9.66 1.70 27.77
CA ARG A 44 8.70 2.34 26.85
C ARG A 44 7.74 1.33 26.25
N LEU A 45 8.22 0.17 25.81
CA LEU A 45 7.35 -0.87 25.27
C LEU A 45 6.38 -1.40 26.33
N SER A 46 6.86 -1.66 27.55
CA SER A 46 5.99 -2.05 28.67
C SER A 46 4.92 -0.99 28.98
N PHE A 47 5.30 0.29 28.96
CA PHE A 47 4.35 1.39 29.14
C PHE A 47 3.29 1.45 28.03
N TYR A 48 3.65 1.20 26.78
CA TYR A 48 2.70 1.14 25.66
C TYR A 48 1.75 -0.06 25.76
N ILE A 49 2.22 -1.21 26.24
CA ILE A 49 1.38 -2.38 26.52
C ILE A 49 0.33 -2.04 27.59
N GLU A 50 0.74 -1.40 28.68
CA GLU A 50 -0.17 -0.96 29.74
C GLU A 50 -1.15 0.11 29.23
N SER A 51 -0.67 1.07 28.43
CA SER A 51 -1.50 2.13 27.86
C SER A 51 -2.57 1.57 26.92
N ARG A 52 -2.22 0.60 26.07
CA ARG A 52 -3.19 -0.11 25.21
C ARG A 52 -4.30 -0.75 26.04
N ALA A 53 -3.95 -1.40 27.15
CA ALA A 53 -4.93 -2.06 28.02
C ALA A 53 -5.86 -1.07 28.74
N ASN A 54 -5.40 0.17 29.00
CA ASN A 54 -6.19 1.19 29.67
C ASN A 54 -7.07 2.02 28.72
N PHE A 55 -6.75 2.10 27.42
CA PHE A 55 -7.42 2.99 26.45
C PHE A 55 -8.01 2.24 25.24
N THR A 56 -8.57 1.04 25.46
CA THR A 56 -8.96 0.12 24.39
C THR A 56 -10.02 0.66 23.42
N ASN A 57 -10.85 1.60 23.85
CA ASN A 57 -12.01 2.06 23.09
C ASN A 57 -11.74 3.33 22.26
N LEU A 58 -10.48 3.80 22.24
CA LEU A 58 -10.09 5.02 21.53
C LEU A 58 -9.16 4.67 20.36
N ASP A 59 -9.73 4.49 19.17
CA ASP A 59 -8.99 4.19 17.95
C ASP A 59 -7.82 5.17 17.70
N LYS A 60 -8.03 6.47 17.97
CA LYS A 60 -6.99 7.50 17.85
C LYS A 60 -5.83 7.32 18.84
N VAL A 61 -6.09 6.76 20.03
CA VAL A 61 -5.04 6.45 21.01
C VAL A 61 -4.36 5.13 20.65
N THR A 62 -5.13 4.10 20.30
CA THR A 62 -4.61 2.79 19.88
C THR A 62 -3.69 2.92 18.66
N SER A 63 -4.12 3.65 17.62
CA SER A 63 -3.29 3.93 16.45
C SER A 63 -2.04 4.74 16.77
N PHE A 64 -2.12 5.71 17.69
CA PHE A 64 -0.95 6.45 18.17
C PHE A 64 0.05 5.52 18.85
N ILE A 65 -0.41 4.63 19.74
CA ILE A 65 0.44 3.68 20.44
C ILE A 65 1.11 2.71 19.47
N VAL A 66 0.39 2.17 18.47
CA VAL A 66 0.98 1.32 17.42
C VAL A 66 2.10 2.06 16.69
N ASN A 67 1.85 3.29 16.24
CA ASN A 67 2.89 4.10 15.60
C ASN A 67 4.10 4.35 16.53
N GLN A 68 3.89 4.56 17.83
CA GLN A 68 4.99 4.72 18.78
C GLN A 68 5.81 3.43 18.96
N VAL A 69 5.16 2.27 18.92
CA VAL A 69 5.85 0.97 19.00
C VAL A 69 6.60 0.66 17.71
N ASP A 70 6.04 0.99 16.55
CA ASP A 70 6.71 0.89 15.26
C ASP A 70 7.94 1.80 15.21
N LEU A 71 7.84 3.02 15.76
CA LEU A 71 8.97 3.93 15.95
C LEU A 71 10.05 3.35 16.87
N LEU A 72 9.70 2.65 17.96
CA LEU A 72 10.69 1.94 18.79
C LEU A 72 11.46 0.88 17.98
N GLY A 73 10.77 0.17 17.08
CA GLY A 73 11.39 -0.77 16.15
C GLY A 73 12.40 -0.09 15.23
N MET A 74 12.02 1.04 14.64
CA MET A 74 12.90 1.84 13.76
C MET A 74 14.06 2.50 14.51
N ASP A 75 13.82 3.03 15.71
CA ASP A 75 14.87 3.60 16.56
C ASP A 75 15.87 2.52 16.98
N THR A 76 15.40 1.30 17.25
CA THR A 76 16.28 0.15 17.53
C THR A 76 17.12 -0.20 16.31
N HIS A 77 16.52 -0.25 15.12
CA HIS A 77 17.24 -0.45 13.86
C HIS A 77 18.35 0.58 13.67
N LYS A 78 18.01 1.85 13.87
CA LYS A 78 18.95 2.99 13.75
C LYS A 78 20.08 2.88 14.76
N LEU A 79 19.80 2.53 16.02
CA LEU A 79 20.80 2.38 17.07
C LEU A 79 21.86 1.33 16.70
N VAL A 80 21.46 0.24 16.05
CA VAL A 80 22.36 -0.85 15.66
C VAL A 80 22.81 -0.78 14.20
N ASN A 81 22.44 0.28 13.46
CA ASN A 81 22.66 0.41 12.02
C ASN A 81 22.24 -0.86 11.23
N GLY A 82 21.09 -1.43 11.60
CA GLY A 82 20.55 -2.67 11.05
C GLY A 82 21.30 -3.96 11.45
N HIS A 83 22.38 -3.89 12.23
CA HIS A 83 23.11 -5.07 12.73
C HIS A 83 22.53 -5.57 14.04
N HIS A 84 21.40 -6.28 13.97
CA HIS A 84 20.78 -6.78 15.18
C HIS A 84 21.59 -7.90 15.84
N THR A 85 21.76 -7.77 17.16
CA THR A 85 22.08 -8.89 18.05
C THR A 85 20.82 -9.72 18.32
N LYS A 86 20.98 -10.93 18.90
CA LYS A 86 19.84 -11.75 19.36
C LYS A 86 18.89 -10.98 20.29
N LYS A 87 19.43 -10.12 21.17
CA LYS A 87 18.62 -9.31 22.09
C LYS A 87 17.79 -8.27 21.32
N THR A 88 18.44 -7.50 20.45
CA THR A 88 17.78 -6.40 19.74
C THR A 88 16.77 -6.90 18.70
N ILE A 89 17.03 -8.02 18.02
CA ILE A 89 16.03 -8.60 17.11
C ILE A 89 14.83 -9.16 17.88
N SER A 90 15.07 -9.78 19.05
CA SER A 90 13.98 -10.25 19.91
C SER A 90 13.10 -9.10 20.39
N PHE A 91 13.70 -7.94 20.71
CA PHE A 91 12.96 -6.74 21.07
C PHE A 91 12.12 -6.21 19.91
N VAL A 92 12.70 -6.09 18.71
CA VAL A 92 11.97 -5.67 17.50
C VAL A 92 10.81 -6.64 17.18
N ASN A 93 11.03 -7.95 17.31
CA ASN A 93 9.98 -8.94 17.15
C ASN A 93 8.83 -8.74 18.15
N ALA A 94 9.13 -8.33 19.38
CA ALA A 94 8.10 -8.00 20.37
C ALA A 94 7.31 -6.75 19.97
N CYS A 95 7.97 -5.71 19.44
CA CYS A 95 7.30 -4.53 18.89
C CYS A 95 6.37 -4.90 17.72
N ILE A 96 6.87 -5.68 16.77
CA ILE A 96 6.09 -6.14 15.62
C ILE A 96 4.90 -7.00 16.05
N ALA A 97 5.11 -7.93 16.98
CA ALA A 97 4.05 -8.78 17.53
C ALA A 97 2.98 -7.94 18.24
N PHE A 98 3.38 -6.89 18.98
CA PHE A 98 2.45 -5.95 19.58
C PHE A 98 1.58 -5.26 18.51
N SER A 99 2.18 -4.71 17.46
CA SER A 99 1.44 -4.07 16.36
C SER A 99 0.48 -5.08 15.70
N TYR A 100 0.95 -6.31 15.43
CA TYR A 100 0.17 -7.38 14.81
C TYR A 100 -1.11 -7.74 15.58
N ILE A 101 -1.06 -7.83 16.91
CA ILE A 101 -2.24 -8.16 17.74
C ILE A 101 -3.11 -6.94 18.07
N THR A 102 -2.61 -5.73 17.86
CA THR A 102 -3.28 -4.49 18.27
C THR A 102 -4.04 -3.86 17.11
N ILE A 103 -3.49 -3.86 15.90
CA ILE A 103 -4.17 -3.27 14.73
C ILE A 103 -5.58 -3.88 14.51
N PRO A 104 -5.82 -5.20 14.65
CA PRO A 104 -7.16 -5.76 14.47
C PRO A 104 -8.24 -5.22 15.41
N SER A 105 -7.87 -4.65 16.57
CA SER A 105 -8.84 -4.08 17.51
C SER A 105 -9.29 -2.66 17.17
N ILE A 106 -8.68 -2.02 16.17
CA ILE A 106 -9.10 -0.71 15.66
C ILE A 106 -10.33 -0.89 14.77
N TYR A 107 -11.37 -0.09 14.98
CA TYR A 107 -12.60 -0.18 14.19
C TYR A 107 -12.40 0.38 12.78
N ASP A 108 -11.81 1.58 12.69
CA ASP A 108 -11.60 2.25 11.41
C ASP A 108 -10.72 1.43 10.45
N ILE A 109 -11.28 1.11 9.30
CA ILE A 109 -10.64 0.29 8.27
C ILE A 109 -9.49 1.03 7.58
N VAL A 110 -9.62 2.35 7.38
CA VAL A 110 -8.59 3.17 6.74
C VAL A 110 -7.34 3.21 7.60
N THR A 111 -7.51 3.48 8.90
CA THR A 111 -6.44 3.45 9.89
C THR A 111 -5.79 2.06 9.95
N ARG A 112 -6.57 0.97 9.97
CA ARG A 112 -6.00 -0.39 9.94
C ARG A 112 -5.15 -0.66 8.70
N LEU A 113 -5.63 -0.29 7.51
CA LEU A 113 -4.90 -0.46 6.25
C LEU A 113 -3.56 0.29 6.27
N GLN A 114 -3.57 1.55 6.72
CA GLN A 114 -2.37 2.37 6.85
C GLN A 114 -1.39 1.81 7.89
N LEU A 115 -1.89 1.31 9.02
CA LEU A 115 -1.05 0.70 10.06
C LEU A 115 -0.45 -0.62 9.60
N TYR A 116 -1.22 -1.51 8.96
CA TYR A 116 -0.65 -2.74 8.40
C TYR A 116 0.49 -2.45 7.41
N LEU A 117 0.32 -1.45 6.55
CA LEU A 117 1.34 -1.06 5.59
C LEU A 117 2.57 -0.45 6.31
N SER A 118 2.39 0.51 7.21
CA SER A 118 3.50 1.12 7.98
C SER A 118 4.26 0.08 8.84
N SER A 119 3.57 -0.77 9.59
CA SER A 119 4.19 -1.84 10.37
C SER A 119 4.91 -2.87 9.49
N SER A 120 4.41 -3.12 8.26
CA SER A 120 5.09 -4.01 7.31
C SER A 120 6.43 -3.44 6.82
N TYR A 121 6.53 -2.11 6.64
CA TYR A 121 7.82 -1.45 6.35
C TYR A 121 8.80 -1.63 7.50
N VAL A 122 8.36 -1.42 8.75
CA VAL A 122 9.21 -1.61 9.93
C VAL A 122 9.70 -3.05 10.01
N ALA A 123 8.82 -4.03 9.80
CA ALA A 123 9.19 -5.43 9.76
C ALA A 123 10.23 -5.73 8.67
N LEU A 124 10.04 -5.20 7.46
CA LEU A 124 10.94 -5.48 6.34
C LEU A 124 12.33 -4.90 6.56
N VAL A 125 12.41 -3.64 6.98
CA VAL A 125 13.69 -2.96 7.25
C VAL A 125 14.49 -3.65 8.37
N ASN A 126 13.81 -4.30 9.31
CA ASN A 126 14.44 -5.08 10.37
C ASN A 126 14.73 -6.56 9.98
N GLY A 127 14.45 -6.96 8.74
CA GLY A 127 14.70 -8.32 8.24
C GLY A 127 13.68 -9.36 8.72
N CYS A 128 12.53 -8.93 9.23
CA CYS A 128 11.45 -9.80 9.74
C CYS A 128 10.49 -10.23 8.61
N LEU A 129 11.00 -10.96 7.61
CA LEU A 129 10.27 -11.30 6.39
C LEU A 129 8.92 -12.02 6.63
N PRO A 130 8.82 -13.03 7.54
CA PRO A 130 7.54 -13.69 7.80
C PRO A 130 6.47 -12.73 8.34
N GLN A 131 6.88 -11.76 9.16
CA GLN A 131 5.98 -10.76 9.72
C GLN A 131 5.57 -9.73 8.67
N THR A 132 6.49 -9.34 7.78
CA THR A 132 6.16 -8.51 6.61
C THR A 132 5.08 -9.17 5.76
N ASP A 133 5.27 -10.44 5.38
CA ASP A 133 4.29 -11.20 4.59
C ASP A 133 2.94 -11.31 5.30
N ALA A 134 2.95 -11.56 6.62
CA ALA A 134 1.72 -11.62 7.42
C ALA A 134 0.94 -10.29 7.42
N PHE A 135 1.61 -9.16 7.61
CA PHE A 135 0.97 -7.84 7.55
C PHE A 135 0.40 -7.52 6.16
N LEU A 136 1.14 -7.85 5.10
CA LEU A 136 0.69 -7.58 3.73
C LEU A 136 -0.51 -8.47 3.34
N LYS A 137 -0.51 -9.74 3.75
CA LYS A 137 -1.67 -10.62 3.61
C LYS A 137 -2.90 -10.08 4.34
N LEU A 138 -2.74 -9.58 5.56
CA LEU A 138 -3.82 -8.95 6.31
C LEU A 138 -4.31 -7.66 5.65
N SER A 139 -3.40 -6.82 5.17
CA SER A 139 -3.72 -5.61 4.40
C SER A 139 -4.57 -5.92 3.16
N ILE A 140 -4.13 -6.87 2.32
CA ILE A 140 -4.84 -7.27 1.10
C ILE A 140 -6.21 -7.87 1.44
N LYS A 141 -6.29 -8.70 2.49
CA LYS A 141 -7.56 -9.25 2.98
C LYS A 141 -8.50 -8.14 3.44
N GLN A 142 -7.99 -7.19 4.21
CA GLN A 142 -8.76 -6.07 4.74
C GLN A 142 -9.25 -5.15 3.61
N LEU A 143 -8.48 -4.97 2.54
CA LEU A 143 -8.81 -4.12 1.40
C LEU A 143 -10.14 -4.54 0.74
N ARG A 144 -10.44 -5.84 0.71
CA ARG A 144 -11.71 -6.38 0.17
C ARG A 144 -12.94 -5.93 0.95
N HIS A 145 -12.76 -5.47 2.17
CA HIS A 145 -13.83 -4.97 3.03
C HIS A 145 -13.90 -3.44 3.05
N LEU A 146 -13.08 -2.74 2.25
CA LEU A 146 -13.14 -1.29 2.13
C LEU A 146 -14.49 -0.90 1.48
N PRO A 147 -15.34 -0.12 2.17
CA PRO A 147 -16.60 0.30 1.58
C PRO A 147 -16.35 1.23 0.39
N ARG A 148 -17.23 1.22 -0.60
CA ARG A 148 -17.13 2.10 -1.77
C ARG A 148 -17.15 3.58 -1.39
N THR A 149 -17.99 3.93 -0.42
CA THR A 149 -18.14 5.30 0.08
C THR A 149 -18.07 5.32 1.61
N TYR A 150 -17.82 6.50 2.16
CA TYR A 150 -17.85 6.77 3.59
C TYR A 150 -18.48 8.15 3.85
N GLU A 151 -18.94 8.37 5.07
CA GLU A 151 -19.43 9.68 5.51
C GLU A 151 -18.26 10.48 6.11
N ASN A 152 -18.02 11.69 5.59
CA ASN A 152 -16.95 12.56 6.09
C ASN A 152 -17.41 13.36 7.33
N SER A 153 -16.51 14.14 7.95
CA SER A 153 -16.83 14.96 9.13
C SER A 153 -17.95 15.99 8.92
N ASP A 154 -18.26 16.35 7.67
CA ASP A 154 -19.34 17.28 7.31
C ASP A 154 -20.66 16.55 7.01
N GLY A 155 -20.73 15.24 7.23
CA GLY A 155 -21.91 14.41 6.91
C GLY A 155 -22.09 14.13 5.41
N LYS A 156 -21.08 14.42 4.58
CA LYS A 156 -21.14 14.16 3.13
C LYS A 156 -20.64 12.77 2.83
N ILE A 157 -21.38 12.06 1.97
CA ILE A 157 -20.95 10.78 1.43
C ILE A 157 -19.89 11.03 0.35
N VAL A 158 -18.68 10.52 0.58
CA VAL A 158 -17.52 10.66 -0.30
C VAL A 158 -17.03 9.28 -0.73
N SER A 159 -16.44 9.20 -1.92
CA SER A 159 -15.88 7.97 -2.49
C SER A 159 -14.55 7.60 -1.84
N ASN A 160 -14.31 6.30 -1.62
CA ASN A 160 -13.02 5.79 -1.16
C ASN A 160 -12.01 5.57 -2.30
N GLU A 161 -12.37 5.85 -3.55
CA GLU A 161 -11.49 5.60 -4.70
C GLU A 161 -10.17 6.38 -4.66
N GLU A 162 -10.19 7.62 -4.18
CA GLU A 162 -8.98 8.43 -4.03
C GLU A 162 -8.02 7.82 -3.01
N PHE A 163 -8.56 7.45 -1.83
CA PHE A 163 -7.80 6.73 -0.82
C PHE A 163 -7.28 5.40 -1.36
N LEU A 164 -8.11 4.62 -2.04
CA LEU A 164 -7.75 3.34 -2.62
C LEU A 164 -6.60 3.49 -3.62
N PHE A 165 -6.67 4.51 -4.50
CA PHE A 165 -5.59 4.83 -5.42
C PHE A 165 -4.28 5.19 -4.70
N ALA A 166 -4.33 6.09 -3.72
CA ALA A 166 -3.15 6.50 -2.95
C ALA A 166 -2.52 5.31 -2.21
N TYR A 167 -3.37 4.50 -1.56
CA TYR A 167 -2.95 3.33 -0.79
C TYR A 167 -2.31 2.25 -1.68
N THR A 168 -2.99 1.88 -2.76
CA THR A 168 -2.50 0.84 -3.69
C THR A 168 -1.22 1.28 -4.39
N SER A 169 -1.06 2.57 -4.67
CA SER A 169 0.19 3.11 -5.22
C SER A 169 1.36 2.93 -4.26
N GLN A 170 1.16 3.22 -2.97
CA GLN A 170 2.19 3.00 -1.94
C GLN A 170 2.49 1.52 -1.74
N LEU A 171 1.44 0.68 -1.67
CA LEU A 171 1.58 -0.77 -1.54
C LEU A 171 2.32 -1.38 -2.73
N LEU A 172 1.99 -1.00 -3.96
CA LEU A 172 2.68 -1.49 -5.16
C LEU A 172 4.13 -1.05 -5.20
N SER A 173 4.43 0.19 -4.82
CA SER A 173 5.82 0.62 -4.65
C SER A 173 6.50 -0.31 -3.65
N PHE A 174 5.95 -0.48 -2.45
CA PHE A 174 6.56 -1.33 -1.43
C PHE A 174 6.80 -2.76 -1.89
N LEU A 175 5.83 -3.38 -2.56
CA LEU A 175 5.92 -4.74 -3.07
C LEU A 175 7.05 -4.94 -4.08
N VAL A 176 7.61 -3.88 -4.69
CA VAL A 176 8.77 -4.02 -5.60
C VAL A 176 9.96 -4.58 -4.83
N VAL A 177 10.17 -4.15 -3.59
CA VAL A 177 11.35 -4.55 -2.79
C VAL A 177 11.07 -5.66 -1.78
N VAL A 178 9.81 -6.05 -1.63
CA VAL A 178 9.41 -7.17 -0.77
C VAL A 178 9.78 -8.48 -1.49
N PRO A 179 10.59 -9.36 -0.89
CA PRO A 179 10.88 -10.66 -1.47
C PRO A 179 9.63 -11.55 -1.48
N ASP A 180 9.45 -12.31 -2.55
CA ASP A 180 8.39 -13.32 -2.60
C ASP A 180 8.68 -14.45 -1.60
N ASN A 181 7.60 -15.04 -1.08
CA ASN A 181 7.71 -16.21 -0.24
C ASN A 181 7.89 -17.46 -1.12
N PRO A 182 9.01 -18.22 -1.00
CA PRO A 182 9.29 -19.39 -1.84
C PRO A 182 8.20 -20.47 -1.79
N GLU A 183 7.42 -20.54 -0.71
CA GLU A 183 6.37 -21.55 -0.53
C GLU A 183 5.08 -21.24 -1.32
N HIS A 184 4.85 -19.97 -1.68
CA HIS A 184 3.61 -19.53 -2.31
C HIS A 184 3.73 -19.25 -3.82
N GLY A 185 4.95 -19.38 -4.36
CA GLY A 185 5.27 -19.05 -5.75
C GLY A 185 5.43 -17.55 -6.01
N VAL A 186 5.87 -17.23 -7.22
CA VAL A 186 6.17 -15.86 -7.65
C VAL A 186 4.92 -14.97 -7.67
N LEU A 187 5.12 -13.69 -7.34
CA LEU A 187 4.10 -12.63 -7.38
C LEU A 187 2.86 -12.92 -6.52
N TYR A 188 2.96 -13.75 -5.49
CA TYR A 188 1.79 -14.16 -4.69
C TYR A 188 1.00 -12.98 -4.12
N LEU A 189 1.69 -12.02 -3.48
CA LEU A 189 1.05 -10.84 -2.88
C LEU A 189 0.45 -9.93 -3.95
N PHE A 190 1.13 -9.75 -5.08
CA PHE A 190 0.61 -9.00 -6.21
C PHE A 190 -0.67 -9.63 -6.77
N LYS A 191 -0.69 -10.95 -6.98
CA LYS A 191 -1.86 -11.70 -7.43
C LYS A 191 -3.03 -11.53 -6.45
N GLY A 192 -2.75 -11.60 -5.15
CA GLY A 192 -3.72 -11.34 -4.09
C GLY A 192 -4.32 -9.93 -4.16
N LEU A 193 -3.47 -8.91 -4.33
CA LEU A 193 -3.87 -7.51 -4.47
C LEU A 193 -4.72 -7.29 -5.73
N TYR A 194 -4.27 -7.80 -6.88
CA TYR A 194 -5.01 -7.70 -8.14
C TYR A 194 -6.42 -8.28 -8.02
N ASN A 195 -6.56 -9.47 -7.42
CA ASN A 195 -7.86 -10.09 -7.19
C ASN A 195 -8.75 -9.25 -6.25
N ALA A 196 -8.19 -8.73 -5.16
CA ALA A 196 -8.94 -7.84 -4.26
C ALA A 196 -9.44 -6.56 -4.96
N LEU A 197 -8.64 -6.00 -5.87
CA LEU A 197 -9.03 -4.83 -6.65
C LEU A 197 -10.10 -5.15 -7.71
N LYS A 198 -10.08 -6.35 -8.31
CA LYS A 198 -11.15 -6.77 -9.23
C LYS A 198 -12.50 -6.93 -8.54
N GLU A 199 -12.48 -7.32 -7.27
CA GLU A 199 -13.68 -7.46 -6.43
C GLU A 199 -14.22 -6.10 -5.95
N PHE A 200 -13.44 -5.01 -6.04
CA PHE A 200 -13.87 -3.69 -5.59
C PHE A 200 -14.88 -3.05 -6.55
N GLU A 201 -15.97 -2.51 -6.01
CA GLU A 201 -17.04 -1.86 -6.76
C GLU A 201 -16.70 -0.38 -7.07
N PHE A 202 -15.98 -0.17 -8.17
CA PHE A 202 -15.69 1.17 -8.68
C PHE A 202 -16.94 1.90 -9.21
N GLU A 203 -16.88 3.22 -9.20
CA GLU A 203 -17.83 4.09 -9.88
C GLU A 203 -17.79 3.89 -11.40
N THR A 204 -18.93 4.15 -12.05
CA THR A 204 -19.04 4.11 -13.50
C THR A 204 -18.07 5.13 -14.11
N ASN A 205 -17.21 4.67 -15.03
CA ASN A 205 -16.16 5.49 -15.64
C ASN A 205 -15.17 6.10 -14.61
N SER A 206 -14.89 5.39 -13.52
CA SER A 206 -13.88 5.80 -12.54
C SER A 206 -12.50 6.04 -13.17
N ASN A 207 -12.01 7.28 -13.02
CA ASN A 207 -10.66 7.66 -13.40
C ASN A 207 -9.62 6.97 -12.51
N PHE A 208 -9.91 6.82 -11.21
CA PHE A 208 -9.03 6.16 -10.26
C PHE A 208 -8.80 4.69 -10.61
N LYS A 209 -9.83 4.01 -11.11
CA LYS A 209 -9.69 2.64 -11.63
C LYS A 209 -8.63 2.56 -12.73
N ILE A 210 -8.68 3.45 -13.72
CA ILE A 210 -7.68 3.47 -14.80
C ILE A 210 -6.27 3.72 -14.25
N LEU A 211 -6.13 4.66 -13.31
CA LEU A 211 -4.86 4.97 -12.67
C LEU A 211 -4.28 3.79 -11.87
N ILE A 212 -5.13 3.04 -11.15
CA ILE A 212 -4.72 1.84 -10.41
C ILE A 212 -4.21 0.76 -11.37
N TRP A 213 -4.92 0.47 -12.47
CA TRP A 213 -4.50 -0.53 -13.45
C TRP A 213 -3.20 -0.15 -14.15
N MET A 214 -3.02 1.15 -14.37
CA MET A 214 -1.75 1.67 -14.86
C MET A 214 -0.61 1.44 -13.85
N ASN A 215 -0.84 1.68 -12.55
CA ASN A 215 0.18 1.41 -11.52
C ASN A 215 0.46 -0.10 -11.36
N LEU A 216 -0.54 -0.96 -11.51
CA LEU A 216 -0.34 -2.42 -11.58
C LEU A 216 0.55 -2.80 -12.77
N SER A 217 0.30 -2.22 -13.94
CA SER A 217 1.13 -2.42 -15.12
C SER A 217 2.56 -1.93 -14.89
N LYS A 218 2.71 -0.80 -14.19
CA LYS A 218 4.04 -0.27 -13.87
C LYS A 218 4.82 -1.15 -12.92
N TYR A 219 4.14 -1.69 -11.91
CA TYR A 219 4.73 -2.65 -10.99
C TYR A 219 5.31 -3.84 -11.74
N LEU A 220 4.52 -4.48 -12.62
CA LEU A 220 4.96 -5.65 -13.39
C LEU A 220 6.18 -5.34 -14.28
N LEU A 221 6.18 -4.19 -14.95
CA LEU A 221 7.33 -3.75 -15.74
C LEU A 221 8.58 -3.50 -14.88
N THR A 222 8.40 -3.00 -13.66
CA THR A 222 9.51 -2.83 -12.70
C THR A 222 10.05 -4.18 -12.27
N CYS A 223 9.18 -5.13 -11.95
CA CYS A 223 9.57 -6.48 -11.54
C CYS A 223 10.31 -7.25 -12.64
N GLY A 224 10.08 -6.91 -13.91
CA GLY A 224 10.84 -7.44 -15.04
C GLY A 224 12.20 -6.78 -15.28
N GLN A 225 12.64 -5.84 -14.43
CA GLN A 225 13.96 -5.20 -14.55
C GLN A 225 15.08 -6.09 -13.97
N GLU A 226 16.26 -6.10 -14.62
CA GLU A 226 17.48 -6.76 -14.09
C GLU A 226 17.88 -6.23 -12.71
N SER A 227 17.60 -4.96 -12.44
CA SER A 227 17.81 -4.30 -11.17
C SER A 227 16.64 -3.35 -10.93
N TYR A 228 16.08 -3.39 -9.73
CA TYR A 228 14.99 -2.52 -9.35
C TYR A 228 15.45 -1.07 -9.14
N PRO A 229 14.53 -0.09 -9.23
CA PRO A 229 14.87 1.32 -9.11
C PRO A 229 15.39 1.74 -7.74
N TYR A 230 15.13 0.94 -6.70
CA TYR A 230 15.62 1.14 -5.34
C TYR A 230 15.61 -0.19 -4.58
N HIS A 231 16.33 -0.23 -3.46
CA HIS A 231 16.49 -1.39 -2.61
C HIS A 231 16.47 -1.00 -1.13
N ILE A 232 16.20 -1.97 -0.27
CA ILE A 232 16.36 -1.83 1.18
C ILE A 232 17.65 -2.53 1.58
N ILE A 233 18.48 -1.82 2.34
CA ILE A 233 19.76 -2.35 2.83
C ILE A 233 19.51 -3.65 3.63
N ARG A 234 20.21 -4.74 3.27
CA ARG A 234 20.12 -6.09 3.86
C ARG A 234 18.83 -6.86 3.57
N VAL A 235 18.05 -6.41 2.61
CA VAL A 235 16.90 -7.18 2.10
C VAL A 235 17.20 -7.49 0.64
N ASP A 236 17.30 -8.77 0.33
CA ASP A 236 17.44 -9.22 -1.05
C ASP A 236 16.06 -9.21 -1.70
N SER A 237 15.85 -8.30 -2.65
CA SER A 237 14.61 -8.19 -3.42
C SER A 237 14.59 -9.18 -4.59
N ASN A 238 13.42 -9.31 -5.24
CA ASN A 238 13.18 -10.31 -6.27
C ASN A 238 14.09 -10.20 -7.52
N ASP A 239 14.62 -9.03 -7.84
CA ASP A 239 15.64 -8.87 -8.88
C ASP A 239 16.94 -9.60 -8.55
N SER A 240 17.31 -9.63 -7.27
CA SER A 240 18.48 -10.37 -6.76
C SER A 240 18.19 -11.86 -6.56
N LEU A 241 16.97 -12.21 -6.11
CA LEU A 241 16.60 -13.59 -5.79
C LEU A 241 16.28 -14.44 -7.02
N TYR A 242 15.58 -13.87 -8.01
CA TYR A 242 15.12 -14.61 -9.19
C TYR A 242 15.98 -14.40 -10.43
N ALA A 243 16.77 -13.32 -10.53
CA ALA A 243 17.77 -13.11 -11.59
C ALA A 243 17.36 -13.56 -13.02
N GLN A 244 16.16 -13.17 -13.48
CA GLN A 244 15.54 -13.60 -14.75
C GLN A 244 15.07 -15.06 -14.81
N ASP A 245 14.55 -15.57 -13.70
CA ASP A 245 13.84 -16.85 -13.65
C ASP A 245 12.70 -16.93 -14.70
N GLU A 246 12.64 -18.05 -15.44
CA GLU A 246 11.70 -18.23 -16.55
C GLU A 246 10.23 -18.24 -16.07
N GLU A 247 9.95 -18.75 -14.87
CA GLU A 247 8.60 -18.79 -14.29
C GLU A 247 8.15 -17.37 -13.94
N LEU A 248 9.02 -16.58 -13.31
CA LEU A 248 8.75 -15.17 -13.03
C LEU A 248 8.45 -14.38 -14.30
N ILE A 249 9.29 -14.49 -15.34
CA ILE A 249 9.12 -13.76 -16.60
C ILE A 249 7.80 -14.14 -17.27
N LYS A 250 7.46 -15.43 -17.28
CA LYS A 250 6.22 -15.92 -17.86
C LYS A 250 5.01 -15.34 -17.14
N ASP A 251 4.98 -15.37 -15.81
CA ASP A 251 3.88 -14.83 -15.02
C ASP A 251 3.77 -13.31 -15.16
N LEU A 252 4.90 -12.59 -15.19
CA LEU A 252 4.93 -11.15 -15.46
C LEU A 252 4.28 -10.83 -16.82
N SER A 253 4.63 -11.57 -17.88
CA SER A 253 4.04 -11.39 -19.22
C SER A 253 2.53 -11.61 -19.20
N ILE A 254 2.08 -12.73 -18.61
CA ILE A 254 0.66 -13.09 -18.57
C ILE A 254 -0.16 -12.01 -17.86
N TYR A 255 0.25 -11.61 -16.66
CA TYR A 255 -0.48 -10.61 -15.89
C TYR A 255 -0.40 -9.22 -16.53
N PHE A 256 0.74 -8.88 -17.16
CA PHE A 256 0.88 -7.61 -17.86
C PHE A 256 -0.11 -7.55 -19.01
N ASP A 257 -0.18 -8.58 -19.86
CA ASP A 257 -1.10 -8.61 -21.00
C ASP A 257 -2.56 -8.49 -20.56
N ILE A 258 -2.96 -9.19 -19.50
CA ILE A 258 -4.33 -9.13 -18.96
C ILE A 258 -4.65 -7.71 -18.49
N ILE A 259 -3.84 -7.19 -17.56
CA ILE A 259 -4.10 -5.89 -16.90
C ILE A 259 -4.01 -4.75 -17.90
N PHE A 260 -3.08 -4.83 -18.84
CA PHE A 260 -2.90 -3.82 -19.86
C PHE A 260 -4.08 -3.78 -20.83
N ASN A 261 -4.58 -4.93 -21.29
CA ASN A 261 -5.77 -4.97 -22.15
C ASN A 261 -7.03 -4.47 -21.40
N GLU A 262 -7.21 -4.84 -20.13
CA GLU A 262 -8.28 -4.28 -19.30
C GLU A 262 -8.18 -2.76 -19.19
N MET A 263 -6.98 -2.22 -18.99
CA MET A 263 -6.72 -0.78 -18.95
C MET A 263 -7.09 -0.08 -20.26
N LEU A 264 -6.70 -0.66 -21.41
CA LEU A 264 -7.04 -0.11 -22.73
C LEU A 264 -8.54 -0.08 -22.97
N ASP A 265 -9.25 -1.12 -22.58
CA ASP A 265 -10.70 -1.19 -22.77
C ASP A 265 -11.44 -0.20 -21.87
N MET A 266 -10.92 0.09 -20.67
CA MET A 266 -11.42 1.18 -19.83
C MET A 266 -11.13 2.54 -20.48
N PHE A 267 -9.92 2.73 -21.03
CA PHE A 267 -9.54 3.98 -21.69
C PHE A 267 -10.41 4.29 -22.91
N LYS A 268 -10.72 3.30 -23.76
CA LYS A 268 -11.63 3.45 -24.90
C LYS A 268 -13.05 3.88 -24.51
N LYS A 269 -13.49 3.51 -23.30
CA LYS A 269 -14.83 3.83 -22.78
C LYS A 269 -14.86 5.15 -22.01
N SER A 270 -13.70 5.75 -21.74
CA SER A 270 -13.57 6.99 -20.97
C SER A 270 -13.92 8.22 -21.81
N HIS A 271 -14.27 9.33 -21.15
CA HIS A 271 -14.66 10.57 -21.81
C HIS A 271 -13.46 11.29 -22.47
N HIS A 272 -13.70 12.01 -23.57
CA HIS A 272 -12.66 12.69 -24.37
C HIS A 272 -11.73 13.61 -23.57
N GLN A 273 -12.24 14.34 -22.57
CA GLN A 273 -11.42 15.25 -21.77
C GLN A 273 -10.39 14.52 -20.91
N PHE A 274 -10.78 13.39 -20.31
CA PHE A 274 -9.86 12.56 -19.52
C PHE A 274 -8.82 11.86 -20.40
N ILE A 275 -9.20 11.43 -21.61
CA ILE A 275 -8.28 10.85 -22.60
C ILE A 275 -7.14 11.83 -22.91
N HIS A 276 -7.43 13.11 -23.09
CA HIS A 276 -6.40 14.12 -23.37
C HIS A 276 -5.45 14.29 -22.18
N GLU A 277 -5.99 14.42 -20.95
CA GLU A 277 -5.20 14.55 -19.73
C GLU A 277 -4.31 13.32 -19.47
N MET A 278 -4.82 12.12 -19.77
CA MET A 278 -4.12 10.86 -19.57
C MET A 278 -3.25 10.41 -20.73
N SER A 279 -3.39 11.00 -21.93
CA SER A 279 -2.59 10.68 -23.11
C SER A 279 -1.09 10.77 -22.81
N HIS A 280 -0.67 11.78 -22.06
CA HIS A 280 0.72 11.95 -21.65
C HIS A 280 1.19 10.82 -20.71
N VAL A 281 0.35 10.38 -19.77
CA VAL A 281 0.72 9.32 -18.82
C VAL A 281 0.78 7.96 -19.51
N VAL A 282 -0.16 7.69 -20.43
CA VAL A 282 -0.14 6.51 -21.31
C VAL A 282 1.10 6.54 -22.20
N ASN A 283 1.46 7.70 -22.77
CA ASN A 283 2.69 7.86 -23.56
C ASN A 283 3.96 7.67 -22.72
N GLN A 284 3.96 8.06 -21.44
CA GLN A 284 5.08 7.78 -20.54
C GLN A 284 5.20 6.28 -20.24
N LEU A 285 4.09 5.61 -19.94
CA LEU A 285 4.05 4.16 -19.77
C LEU A 285 4.57 3.47 -21.03
N TRP A 286 4.11 3.92 -22.20
CA TRP A 286 4.55 3.46 -23.51
C TRP A 286 6.06 3.62 -23.73
N ASN A 287 6.59 4.84 -23.55
CA ASN A 287 8.02 5.11 -23.70
C ASN A 287 8.86 4.27 -22.72
N TRP A 288 8.34 4.05 -21.52
CA TRP A 288 9.00 3.24 -20.51
C TRP A 288 8.99 1.75 -20.87
N CYS A 289 7.87 1.23 -21.37
CA CYS A 289 7.81 -0.11 -21.99
C CYS A 289 8.86 -0.25 -23.09
N CYS A 290 8.93 0.69 -24.04
CA CYS A 290 9.92 0.68 -25.13
C CYS A 290 11.37 0.69 -24.62
N LYS A 291 11.65 1.47 -23.56
CA LYS A 291 13.00 1.57 -22.98
C LYS A 291 13.40 0.27 -22.27
N ILE A 292 12.48 -0.37 -21.57
CA ILE A 292 12.72 -1.65 -20.88
C ILE A 292 12.90 -2.78 -21.91
N MET A 293 12.05 -2.83 -22.95
CA MET A 293 12.15 -3.82 -24.03
C MET A 293 13.46 -3.75 -24.81
N LYS A 294 14.06 -2.56 -24.98
CA LYS A 294 15.35 -2.42 -25.67
C LYS A 294 16.54 -2.91 -24.85
N LYS A 295 16.41 -3.00 -23.52
CA LYS A 295 17.49 -3.39 -22.61
C LYS A 295 17.53 -4.89 -22.32
N GLN A 296 16.39 -5.58 -22.37
CA GLN A 296 16.31 -7.00 -22.03
C GLN A 296 15.86 -7.82 -23.23
N ASN A 297 16.62 -8.88 -23.53
CA ASN A 297 16.38 -9.83 -24.64
C ASN A 297 15.15 -10.71 -24.40
N PHE A 298 13.99 -10.14 -24.06
CA PHE A 298 12.73 -10.86 -23.96
C PHE A 298 12.08 -11.00 -25.34
N SER A 299 12.46 -12.00 -26.12
CA SER A 299 11.87 -12.24 -27.46
C SER A 299 10.36 -12.56 -27.40
N SER A 300 9.87 -13.18 -26.33
CA SER A 300 8.44 -13.47 -26.12
C SER A 300 7.66 -12.22 -25.70
N LEU A 301 8.14 -11.49 -24.69
CA LEU A 301 7.53 -10.24 -24.20
C LEU A 301 7.58 -9.16 -25.29
N SER A 302 8.66 -9.06 -26.07
CA SER A 302 8.79 -8.06 -27.13
C SER A 302 7.70 -8.20 -28.20
N THR A 303 7.35 -9.43 -28.56
CA THR A 303 6.41 -9.67 -29.67
C THR A 303 4.98 -9.32 -29.27
N THR A 304 4.57 -9.72 -28.05
CA THR A 304 3.27 -9.36 -27.49
C THR A 304 3.16 -7.85 -27.23
N MET A 305 4.22 -7.24 -26.71
CA MET A 305 4.29 -5.81 -26.46
C MET A 305 4.32 -4.96 -27.73
N ILE A 306 4.93 -5.43 -28.83
CA ILE A 306 4.82 -4.80 -30.16
C ILE A 306 3.39 -4.94 -30.72
N GLY A 307 2.71 -6.07 -30.50
CA GLY A 307 1.30 -6.21 -30.87
C GLY A 307 0.38 -5.27 -30.08
N ILE A 308 0.70 -5.03 -28.81
CA ILE A 308 -0.04 -4.14 -27.90
C ILE A 308 0.28 -2.67 -28.16
N SER A 309 1.53 -2.34 -28.51
CA SER A 309 1.99 -1.05 -29.04
C SER A 309 1.12 -0.54 -30.18
N GLN A 310 0.93 -1.40 -31.18
CA GLN A 310 0.16 -1.08 -32.37
C GLN A 310 -1.32 -0.87 -32.02
N ARG A 311 -1.82 -1.47 -30.92
CA ARG A 311 -3.19 -1.25 -30.44
C ARG A 311 -3.33 0.08 -29.69
N LEU A 312 -2.33 0.47 -28.89
CA LEU A 312 -2.28 1.78 -28.22
C LEU A 312 -2.23 2.93 -29.23
N GLU A 313 -1.34 2.85 -30.21
CA GLU A 313 -1.24 3.86 -31.28
C GLU A 313 -2.56 3.98 -32.04
N LYS A 314 -3.23 2.86 -32.33
CA LYS A 314 -4.57 2.85 -32.93
C LYS A 314 -5.62 3.56 -32.06
N VAL A 315 -5.61 3.36 -30.74
CA VAL A 315 -6.57 4.03 -29.84
C VAL A 315 -6.32 5.54 -29.77
N LEU A 316 -5.06 5.97 -29.72
CA LEU A 316 -4.70 7.39 -29.74
C LEU A 316 -5.03 8.05 -31.09
N THR A 317 -4.87 7.34 -32.21
CA THR A 317 -5.17 7.85 -33.56
C THR A 317 -6.67 7.86 -33.88
N ILE A 318 -7.46 6.87 -33.44
CA ILE A 318 -8.93 6.87 -33.59
C ILE A 318 -9.54 8.08 -32.86
N ASN A 319 -9.00 8.47 -31.72
CA ASN A 319 -9.52 9.58 -30.91
C ASN A 319 -9.01 10.97 -31.33
N HIS A 320 -8.15 11.04 -32.35
CA HIS A 320 -7.65 12.29 -32.96
C HIS A 320 -8.30 12.61 -34.31
N GLN A 321 -9.27 11.83 -34.78
CA GLN A 321 -10.10 12.27 -35.90
C GLN A 321 -11.02 13.41 -35.42
N PRO A 322 -10.96 14.61 -36.03
CA PRO A 322 -11.96 15.64 -35.77
C PRO A 322 -13.32 15.07 -36.12
N SER A 323 -14.34 15.35 -35.30
CA SER A 323 -15.73 15.09 -35.67
C SER A 323 -16.01 15.74 -37.03
N GLU A 324 -16.15 14.92 -38.08
CA GLU A 324 -16.74 15.33 -39.36
C GLU A 324 -18.22 15.64 -39.13
N SER A 325 -18.51 16.76 -38.48
CA SER A 325 -19.86 17.33 -38.38
C SER A 325 -19.89 18.85 -38.46
N ASP A 326 -18.75 19.53 -38.67
CA ASP A 326 -18.69 20.99 -38.89
C ASP A 326 -18.23 21.38 -40.31
N SER A 327 -18.37 20.46 -41.27
CA SER A 327 -18.15 20.78 -42.69
C SER A 327 -19.19 20.14 -43.58
N MET A 328 -20.47 20.52 -43.40
CA MET A 328 -21.44 20.53 -44.49
C MET A 328 -22.64 21.41 -44.13
N SER A 329 -22.72 22.54 -44.85
CA SER A 329 -23.86 23.46 -45.06
C SER A 329 -24.40 24.26 -43.89
#